data_AF-A0A3D1TKK8-F1
#
_entry.id   AF-A0A3D1TKK8-F1
#
_cell.length_a   1.000
_cell.length_b   1.000
_cell.length_c   1.000
_cell.angle_alpha   90.00
_cell.angle_beta   90.00
_cell.angle_gamma   90.00
#
_symmetry.space_group_name_H-M   'P 1'
#
loop_
_entity.id
_entity.type
_entity.pdbx_description
1 polymer ?
#
loop_
_entity_poly.entity_id
_entity_poly.type
_entity_poly.pdbx_seq_one_letter_code
_entity_poly.pdbx_strand_id
1 'polypeptide(L)'
;MDMTIIEQAKGLADKVLAQPATEHDIAVVERQLGRYPRGMVAVGARCVCGRPLAVVTRPLLPGGVPFPTTCYLTGPEAVKAISHIEAEGKMKEYNDMLAENEDLRAGYERAHELYLAFRHEIALALEDSEEHIEGTSAGGMPVRVKCLHALLAQTLVMGEGANPIGDMALSAIKHEFDPAVCRCAVENEE
;
A
#
# COMPACT_ATOMS: atom_id res chain seq x y z
N MET A 1 -7.24 19.65 17.01
CA MET A 1 -7.85 18.40 17.48
C MET A 1 -7.30 17.33 16.57
N ASP A 2 -6.59 16.36 17.12
CA ASP A 2 -6.10 15.23 16.32
C ASP A 2 -7.30 14.45 15.79
N MET A 3 -7.32 14.16 14.50
CA MET A 3 -8.38 13.35 13.88
C MET A 3 -8.33 11.94 14.45
N THR A 4 -9.49 11.35 14.69
CA THR A 4 -9.59 9.93 15.05
C THR A 4 -9.18 9.05 13.86
N ILE A 5 -8.77 7.80 14.13
CA ILE A 5 -8.43 6.83 13.07
C ILE A 5 -9.60 6.64 12.09
N ILE A 6 -10.84 6.65 12.58
CA ILE A 6 -12.05 6.50 11.76
C ILE A 6 -12.21 7.69 10.82
N GLU A 7 -12.06 8.92 11.32
CA GLU A 7 -12.14 10.13 10.49
C GLU A 7 -11.02 10.17 9.45
N GLN A 8 -9.80 9.75 9.82
CA GLN A 8 -8.68 9.65 8.90
C GLN A 8 -8.93 8.59 7.80
N ALA A 9 -9.38 7.40 8.18
CA ALA A 9 -9.71 6.32 7.25
C ALA A 9 -10.79 6.72 6.26
N LYS A 10 -11.87 7.34 6.75
CA LYS A 10 -12.95 7.85 5.92
C LYS A 10 -12.46 8.91 4.93
N GLY A 11 -11.69 9.89 5.40
CA GLY A 11 -11.12 10.92 4.52
C GLY A 11 -10.18 10.34 3.45
N LEU A 12 -9.41 9.31 3.79
CA LEU A 12 -8.57 8.58 2.83
C LEU A 12 -9.43 7.84 1.80
N ALA A 13 -10.46 7.12 2.23
CA ALA A 13 -11.37 6.38 1.36
C ALA A 13 -12.11 7.32 0.39
N ASP A 14 -12.69 8.41 0.91
CA ASP A 14 -13.37 9.43 0.12
C ASP A 14 -12.42 10.02 -0.94
N LYS A 15 -11.18 10.35 -0.57
CA LYS A 15 -10.18 10.90 -1.49
C LYS A 15 -9.83 9.91 -2.60
N VAL A 16 -9.59 8.65 -2.25
CA VAL A 16 -9.21 7.60 -3.21
C VAL A 16 -10.37 7.31 -4.17
N LEU A 17 -11.59 7.17 -3.64
CA LEU A 17 -12.77 6.80 -4.42
C LEU A 17 -13.33 7.96 -5.25
N ALA A 18 -13.00 9.21 -4.92
CA ALA A 18 -13.34 10.37 -5.74
C ALA A 18 -12.69 10.33 -7.14
N GLN A 19 -11.63 9.55 -7.33
CA GLN A 19 -10.95 9.35 -8.61
C GLN A 19 -10.81 7.86 -8.92
N PRO A 20 -11.89 7.20 -9.38
CA PRO A 20 -11.84 5.78 -9.73
C PRO A 20 -10.79 5.55 -10.83
N ALA A 21 -10.25 4.32 -10.87
CA ALA A 21 -9.27 3.92 -11.86
C ALA A 21 -9.80 4.12 -13.28
N THR A 22 -9.07 4.89 -14.09
CA THR A 22 -9.38 5.07 -15.51
C THR A 22 -8.90 3.88 -16.33
N GLU A 23 -9.39 3.73 -17.56
CA GLU A 23 -8.88 2.72 -18.51
C GLU A 23 -7.37 2.88 -18.74
N HIS A 24 -6.89 4.13 -18.78
CA HIS A 24 -5.46 4.41 -18.88
C HIS A 24 -4.68 3.91 -17.66
N ASP A 25 -5.19 4.16 -16.44
CA ASP A 25 -4.56 3.66 -15.21
C ASP A 25 -4.48 2.14 -15.20
N ILE A 26 -5.58 1.46 -15.57
CA ILE A 26 -5.65 0.00 -15.65
C ILE A 26 -4.61 -0.53 -16.65
N ALA A 27 -4.54 0.06 -17.84
CA ALA A 27 -3.59 -0.35 -18.88
C ALA A 27 -2.12 -0.17 -18.44
N VAL A 28 -1.80 0.92 -17.75
CA VAL A 28 -0.45 1.12 -17.19
C VAL A 28 -0.15 0.07 -16.13
N VAL A 29 -1.06 -0.18 -15.19
CA VAL A 29 -0.84 -1.16 -14.11
C VAL A 29 -0.77 -2.59 -14.66
N GLU A 30 -1.54 -2.92 -15.69
CA GLU A 30 -1.45 -4.22 -16.38
C GLU A 30 -0.05 -4.45 -16.95
N ARG A 31 0.55 -3.44 -17.59
CA ARG A 31 1.94 -3.52 -18.07
C ARG A 31 2.94 -3.63 -16.92
N GLN A 32 2.75 -2.86 -15.85
CA GLN A 32 3.60 -2.94 -14.65
C GLN A 32 3.60 -4.34 -14.01
N LEU A 33 2.44 -5.00 -13.97
CA LEU A 33 2.27 -6.31 -13.35
C LEU A 33 2.51 -7.48 -14.32
N GLY A 34 2.51 -7.24 -15.63
CA GLY A 34 2.49 -8.27 -16.67
C GLY A 34 1.19 -9.10 -16.69
N ARG A 35 0.12 -8.59 -16.07
CA ARG A 35 -1.19 -9.24 -15.96
C ARG A 35 -2.28 -8.23 -15.57
N TYR A 36 -3.53 -8.53 -15.91
CA TYR A 36 -4.68 -7.70 -15.56
C TYR A 36 -4.80 -7.46 -14.02
N PRO A 37 -4.93 -6.20 -13.55
CA PRO A 37 -5.01 -5.85 -12.14
C PRO A 37 -6.40 -6.11 -11.55
N ARG A 38 -6.71 -7.39 -11.29
CA ARG A 38 -7.99 -7.80 -10.73
C ARG A 38 -8.31 -7.04 -9.43
N GLY A 39 -9.50 -6.47 -9.37
CA GLY A 39 -9.99 -5.78 -8.18
C GLY A 39 -9.40 -4.39 -7.96
N MET A 40 -8.61 -3.84 -8.88
CA MET A 40 -8.18 -2.43 -8.80
C MET A 40 -9.40 -1.50 -8.83
N VAL A 41 -9.47 -0.56 -7.88
CA VAL A 41 -10.57 0.41 -7.77
C VAL A 41 -10.12 1.83 -8.07
N ALA A 42 -8.89 2.18 -7.70
CA ALA A 42 -8.33 3.50 -7.85
C ALA A 42 -6.80 3.46 -7.77
N VAL A 43 -6.16 4.54 -8.19
CA VAL A 43 -4.72 4.75 -7.97
C VAL A 43 -4.56 5.46 -6.63
N GLY A 44 -3.95 4.79 -5.65
CA GLY A 44 -3.77 5.36 -4.32
C GLY A 44 -2.51 6.23 -4.21
N ALA A 45 -1.50 5.99 -5.05
CA ALA A 45 -0.30 6.83 -5.12
C ALA A 45 0.25 6.91 -6.54
N ARG A 46 0.76 8.09 -6.92
CA ARG A 46 1.32 8.36 -8.25
C ARG A 46 2.75 8.87 -8.12
N CYS A 47 3.57 8.55 -9.12
CA CYS A 47 4.85 9.20 -9.35
C CYS A 47 4.61 10.65 -9.82
N VAL A 48 5.60 11.52 -9.73
CA VAL A 48 5.53 12.89 -10.29
C VAL A 48 5.22 12.95 -11.78
N CYS A 49 5.45 11.87 -12.54
CA CYS A 49 5.03 11.77 -13.95
C CYS A 49 3.56 11.34 -14.14
N GLY A 50 2.82 11.09 -13.07
CA GLY A 50 1.42 10.67 -13.09
C GLY A 50 1.19 9.16 -13.09
N ARG A 51 2.22 8.34 -13.39
CA ARG A 51 2.09 6.88 -13.40
C ARG A 51 1.79 6.29 -12.01
N PRO A 52 0.96 5.23 -11.91
CA PRO A 52 0.67 4.56 -10.64
C PRO A 52 1.92 3.98 -9.97
N LEU A 53 2.08 4.24 -8.68
CA LEU A 53 3.08 3.60 -7.81
C LEU A 53 2.43 2.53 -6.93
N ALA A 54 1.25 2.83 -6.39
CA ALA A 54 0.44 1.91 -5.63
C ALA A 54 -1.04 2.10 -5.98
N VAL A 55 -1.76 0.99 -6.02
CA VAL A 55 -3.20 0.96 -6.31
C VAL A 55 -3.97 0.56 -5.07
N VAL A 56 -5.24 0.98 -5.05
CA VAL A 56 -6.21 0.50 -4.07
C VAL A 56 -7.03 -0.61 -4.71
N THR A 57 -7.26 -1.68 -3.96
CA THR A 57 -7.98 -2.88 -4.42
C THR A 57 -9.19 -3.19 -3.56
N ARG A 58 -10.21 -3.80 -4.18
CA ARG A 58 -11.41 -4.32 -3.52
C ARG A 58 -11.01 -5.33 -2.42
N PRO A 59 -11.65 -5.28 -1.24
CA PRO A 59 -11.50 -6.31 -0.21
C PRO A 59 -11.95 -7.69 -0.71
N LEU A 60 -13.00 -7.73 -1.54
CA LEU A 60 -13.56 -8.97 -2.10
C LEU A 60 -13.61 -8.89 -3.64
N LEU A 61 -13.06 -9.89 -4.32
CA LEU A 61 -13.15 -9.99 -5.77
C LEU A 61 -14.52 -10.57 -6.21
N PRO A 62 -14.94 -10.30 -7.47
CA PRO A 62 -16.04 -11.03 -8.07
C PRO A 62 -15.84 -12.54 -7.95
N GLY A 63 -16.87 -13.24 -7.46
CA GLY A 63 -16.79 -14.67 -7.14
C GLY A 63 -16.43 -14.98 -5.68
N GLY A 64 -16.35 -13.98 -4.80
CA GLY A 64 -16.22 -14.17 -3.35
C GLY A 64 -14.80 -14.49 -2.88
N VAL A 65 -13.78 -14.21 -3.69
CA VAL A 65 -12.37 -14.45 -3.33
C VAL A 65 -11.81 -13.22 -2.63
N PRO A 66 -11.36 -13.30 -1.37
CA PRO A 66 -10.77 -12.15 -0.69
C PRO A 66 -9.46 -11.73 -1.34
N PHE A 67 -9.25 -10.43 -1.53
CA PHE A 67 -7.96 -9.92 -2.00
C PHE A 67 -6.98 -9.81 -0.82
N PRO A 68 -5.72 -10.24 -0.97
CA PRO A 68 -4.77 -10.31 0.15
C PRO A 68 -4.35 -8.94 0.73
N THR A 69 -4.62 -7.84 0.02
CA THR A 69 -4.31 -6.47 0.47
C THR A 69 -5.27 -5.45 -0.17
N THR A 70 -5.50 -4.32 0.48
CA THR A 70 -6.20 -3.14 -0.04
C THR A 70 -5.23 -2.13 -0.66
N CYS A 71 -3.96 -2.14 -0.26
CA CYS A 71 -2.90 -1.31 -0.85
C CYS A 71 -1.89 -2.22 -1.56
N TYR A 72 -1.71 -2.06 -2.87
CA TYR A 72 -0.82 -2.92 -3.66
C TYR A 72 0.22 -2.10 -4.43
N LEU A 73 1.50 -2.35 -4.18
CA LEU A 73 2.61 -1.69 -4.86
C LEU A 73 2.74 -2.24 -6.29
N THR A 74 2.67 -1.36 -7.29
CA THR A 74 2.72 -1.74 -8.71
C THR A 74 3.88 -1.06 -9.44
N GLY A 75 4.37 0.08 -8.97
CA GLY A 75 5.47 0.83 -9.60
C GLY A 75 6.75 -0.03 -9.71
N PRO A 76 7.23 -0.37 -10.92
CA PRO A 76 8.32 -1.32 -11.11
C PRO A 76 9.61 -0.94 -10.41
N GLU A 77 9.95 0.35 -10.40
CA GLU A 77 11.16 0.87 -9.76
C GLU A 77 11.08 0.77 -8.23
N ALA A 78 9.90 1.07 -7.66
CA ALA A 78 9.65 0.92 -6.22
C ALA A 78 9.66 -0.57 -5.81
N VAL A 79 9.02 -1.43 -6.62
CA VAL A 79 9.00 -2.88 -6.39
C VAL A 79 10.41 -3.44 -6.41
N LYS A 80 11.23 -3.06 -7.40
CA LYS A 80 12.63 -3.49 -7.52
C LYS A 80 13.46 -3.07 -6.31
N ALA A 81 13.38 -1.79 -5.92
CA ALA A 81 14.17 -1.27 -4.81
C ALA A 81 13.78 -1.92 -3.46
N ILE A 82 12.48 -2.17 -3.23
CA ILE A 82 12.03 -2.92 -2.06
C ILE A 82 12.53 -4.36 -2.09
N SER A 83 12.44 -5.04 -3.24
CA SER A 83 12.93 -6.42 -3.38
C SER A 83 14.42 -6.54 -3.09
N HIS A 84 15.23 -5.54 -3.44
CA HIS A 84 16.65 -5.51 -3.09
C HIS A 84 16.86 -5.50 -1.57
N ILE A 85 16.24 -4.56 -0.84
CA ILE A 85 16.44 -4.48 0.62
C ILE A 85 15.82 -5.68 1.37
N GLU A 86 14.74 -6.28 0.84
CA GLU A 86 14.21 -7.54 1.37
C GLU A 86 15.23 -8.67 1.25
N ALA A 87 15.90 -8.78 0.09
CA ALA A 87 16.95 -9.77 -0.14
C ALA A 87 18.21 -9.53 0.71
N GLU A 88 18.49 -8.28 1.08
CA GLU A 88 19.57 -7.91 2.00
C GLU A 88 19.25 -8.20 3.48
N GLY A 89 18.03 -8.68 3.78
CA GLY A 89 17.63 -9.07 5.12
C GLY A 89 17.01 -7.94 5.96
N LYS A 90 16.62 -6.81 5.34
CA LYS A 90 16.07 -5.64 6.04
C LYS A 90 14.81 -5.98 6.87
N MET A 91 14.02 -6.94 6.43
CA MET A 91 12.86 -7.41 7.20
C MET A 91 13.27 -7.99 8.56
N LYS A 92 14.39 -8.70 8.64
CA LYS A 92 14.88 -9.24 9.92
C LYS A 92 15.25 -8.08 10.86
N GLU A 93 16.03 -7.11 10.36
CA GLU A 93 16.41 -5.91 11.12
C GLU A 93 15.19 -5.18 11.68
N TYR A 94 14.15 -4.97 10.86
CA TYR A 94 12.94 -4.28 11.29
C TYR A 94 12.10 -5.09 12.28
N ASN A 95 12.10 -6.43 12.19
CA ASN A 95 11.49 -7.27 13.20
C ASN A 95 12.23 -7.19 14.54
N ASP A 96 13.58 -7.19 14.52
CA ASP A 96 14.39 -7.02 15.72
C ASP A 96 14.09 -5.66 16.38
N MET A 97 13.99 -4.58 15.59
CA MET A 97 13.58 -3.26 16.07
C MET A 97 12.17 -3.24 16.67
N LEU A 98 11.19 -3.91 16.05
CA LEU A 98 9.82 -4.01 16.59
C LEU A 98 9.78 -4.75 17.93
N ALA A 99 10.68 -5.71 18.16
CA ALA A 99 10.74 -6.44 19.42
C ALA A 99 11.32 -5.59 20.56
N GLU A 100 12.21 -4.66 20.24
CA GLU A 100 12.98 -3.88 21.22
C GLU A 100 12.40 -2.47 21.48
N ASN A 101 11.64 -1.91 20.53
CA ASN A 101 11.15 -0.53 20.59
C ASN A 101 9.63 -0.45 20.76
N GLU A 102 9.19 -0.06 21.95
CA GLU A 102 7.77 0.04 22.30
C GLU A 102 7.03 1.13 21.50
N ASP A 103 7.66 2.27 21.23
CA ASP A 103 7.06 3.36 20.46
C ASP A 103 6.86 2.96 18.99
N LEU A 104 7.83 2.25 18.41
CA LEU A 104 7.73 1.71 17.06
C LEU A 104 6.61 0.68 16.96
N ARG A 105 6.50 -0.22 17.94
CA ARG A 105 5.41 -1.20 18.03
C ARG A 105 4.05 -0.52 18.13
N ALA A 106 3.91 0.48 19.00
CA ALA A 106 2.68 1.25 19.12
C ALA A 106 2.33 2.01 17.83
N GLY A 107 3.33 2.52 17.11
CA GLY A 107 3.14 3.12 15.79
C GLY A 107 2.68 2.11 14.73
N TYR A 108 3.22 0.90 14.76
CA TYR A 108 2.85 -0.19 13.84
C TYR A 108 1.46 -0.78 14.17
N GLU A 109 1.07 -0.79 15.44
CA GLU A 109 -0.31 -1.10 15.88
C GLU A 109 -1.31 -0.04 15.38
N ARG A 110 -0.99 1.26 15.49
CA ARG A 110 -1.82 2.32 14.90
C ARG A 110 -1.90 2.20 13.37
N ALA A 111 -0.81 1.85 12.71
CA ALA A 111 -0.79 1.62 11.26
C ALA A 111 -1.71 0.45 10.86
N HIS A 112 -1.75 -0.59 11.68
CA HIS A 112 -2.67 -1.72 11.53
C HIS A 112 -4.14 -1.30 11.68
N GLU A 113 -4.47 -0.57 12.74
CA GLU A 113 -5.83 -0.06 12.99
C GLU A 113 -6.32 0.86 11.87
N LEU A 114 -5.47 1.78 11.41
CA LEU A 114 -5.79 2.66 10.28
C LEU A 114 -6.01 1.86 8.99
N TYR A 115 -5.20 0.83 8.75
CA TYR A 115 -5.38 -0.05 7.60
C TYR A 115 -6.73 -0.76 7.63
N LEU A 116 -7.11 -1.33 8.78
CA LEU A 116 -8.39 -2.02 8.95
C LEU A 116 -9.56 -1.06 8.75
N ALA A 117 -9.51 0.12 9.37
CA ALA A 117 -10.53 1.14 9.20
C ALA A 117 -10.64 1.60 7.74
N PHE A 118 -9.51 1.84 7.07
CA PHE A 118 -9.51 2.20 5.64
C PHE A 118 -10.09 1.10 4.76
N ARG A 119 -9.72 -0.17 5.01
CA ARG A 119 -10.28 -1.31 4.29
C ARG A 119 -11.80 -1.40 4.50
N HIS A 120 -12.27 -1.19 5.72
CA HIS A 120 -13.69 -1.20 6.05
C HIS A 120 -14.46 -0.14 5.27
N GLU A 121 -13.95 1.09 5.20
CA GLU A 121 -14.58 2.16 4.43
C GLU A 121 -14.63 1.84 2.92
N ILE A 122 -13.57 1.21 2.36
CA ILE A 122 -13.59 0.72 0.99
C ILE A 122 -14.63 -0.40 0.82
N ALA A 123 -14.75 -1.33 1.77
CA ALA A 123 -15.74 -2.41 1.72
C ALA A 123 -17.17 -1.86 1.72
N LEU A 124 -17.48 -0.93 2.63
CA LEU A 124 -18.77 -0.26 2.72
C LEU A 124 -19.13 0.46 1.42
N ALA A 125 -18.20 1.23 0.86
CA ALA A 125 -18.43 2.00 -0.36
C ALA A 125 -18.65 1.13 -1.60
N LEU A 126 -18.14 -0.10 -1.59
CA LEU A 126 -18.19 -1.03 -2.72
C LEU A 126 -19.19 -2.19 -2.52
N GLU A 127 -19.89 -2.20 -1.38
CA GLU A 127 -20.82 -3.24 -0.96
C GLU A 127 -20.16 -4.64 -0.89
N ASP A 128 -18.88 -4.69 -0.48
CA ASP A 128 -18.11 -5.93 -0.32
C ASP A 128 -18.24 -6.50 1.11
N SER A 129 -18.22 -7.85 1.22
CA SER A 129 -18.10 -8.53 2.52
C SER A 129 -16.63 -8.58 2.98
N GLU A 130 -16.42 -8.48 4.29
CA GLU A 130 -15.11 -8.61 4.93
C GLU A 130 -15.01 -9.87 5.80
N GLU A 131 -16.02 -10.74 5.81
CA GLU A 131 -16.13 -11.86 6.76
C GLU A 131 -14.90 -12.80 6.79
N HIS A 132 -14.18 -12.91 5.67
CA HIS A 132 -13.01 -13.78 5.52
C HIS A 132 -11.67 -13.09 5.83
N ILE A 133 -11.70 -11.77 6.06
CA ILE A 133 -10.50 -10.93 6.23
C ILE A 133 -10.64 -9.95 7.40
N GLU A 134 -11.66 -10.12 8.24
CA GLU A 134 -11.87 -9.35 9.47
C GLU A 134 -10.61 -9.41 10.35
N GLY A 135 -10.20 -8.26 10.87
CA GLY A 135 -8.97 -8.11 11.66
C GLY A 135 -7.66 -8.40 10.91
N THR A 136 -7.71 -8.74 9.61
CA THR A 136 -6.52 -9.09 8.84
C THR A 136 -6.01 -7.88 8.06
N SER A 137 -4.83 -7.40 8.39
CA SER A 137 -4.15 -6.36 7.59
C SER A 137 -3.10 -6.97 6.64
N ALA A 138 -2.26 -6.14 6.01
CA ALA A 138 -1.22 -6.58 5.09
C ALA A 138 0.20 -6.53 5.71
N GLY A 139 1.21 -7.06 5.01
CA GLY A 139 2.61 -6.92 5.42
C GLY A 139 3.03 -7.60 6.73
N GLY A 140 2.12 -8.33 7.40
CA GLY A 140 2.40 -9.03 8.67
C GLY A 140 2.05 -8.22 9.92
N MET A 141 1.51 -7.02 9.73
CA MET A 141 0.99 -6.16 10.78
C MET A 141 -0.03 -6.86 11.68
N PRO A 142 -0.11 -6.47 12.97
CA PRO A 142 0.82 -5.56 13.66
C PRO A 142 2.03 -6.30 14.26
N VAL A 143 2.12 -7.61 14.10
CA VAL A 143 3.04 -8.44 14.90
C VAL A 143 4.44 -8.51 14.30
N ARG A 144 4.55 -8.57 12.98
CA ARG A 144 5.83 -8.77 12.29
C ARG A 144 5.89 -8.09 10.94
N VAL A 145 7.10 -7.98 10.39
CA VAL A 145 7.32 -7.57 9.01
C VAL A 145 7.50 -8.82 8.16
N LYS A 146 6.50 -9.13 7.32
CA LYS A 146 6.50 -10.28 6.39
C LYS A 146 6.72 -9.88 4.93
N CYS A 147 6.43 -8.63 4.57
CA CYS A 147 6.55 -8.10 3.21
C CYS A 147 6.56 -6.57 3.25
N LEU A 148 7.67 -5.95 2.85
CA LEU A 148 7.86 -4.52 2.76
C LEU A 148 7.10 -3.90 1.58
N HIS A 149 6.81 -4.63 0.49
CA HIS A 149 6.02 -4.07 -0.61
C HIS A 149 4.65 -3.62 -0.14
N ALA A 150 4.01 -4.41 0.73
CA ALA A 150 2.71 -4.09 1.30
C ALA A 150 2.77 -2.88 2.25
N LEU A 151 3.82 -2.77 3.05
CA LEU A 151 3.99 -1.66 4.01
C LEU A 151 4.33 -0.35 3.29
N LEU A 152 5.20 -0.41 2.27
CA LEU A 152 5.47 0.74 1.41
C LEU A 152 4.21 1.18 0.66
N ALA A 153 3.42 0.23 0.13
CA ALA A 153 2.16 0.57 -0.53
C ALA A 153 1.22 1.33 0.42
N GLN A 154 1.10 0.88 1.68
CA GLN A 154 0.30 1.59 2.67
C GLN A 154 0.82 3.02 2.90
N THR A 155 2.12 3.20 3.16
CA THR A 155 2.75 4.53 3.33
C THR A 155 2.47 5.43 2.13
N LEU A 156 2.62 4.92 0.90
CA LEU A 156 2.40 5.73 -0.30
C LEU A 156 0.93 6.15 -0.47
N VAL A 157 -0.02 5.27 -0.13
CA VAL A 157 -1.46 5.54 -0.25
C VAL A 157 -1.96 6.47 0.86
N MET A 158 -1.51 6.23 2.10
CA MET A 158 -2.04 6.88 3.29
C MET A 158 -1.22 8.12 3.72
N GLY A 159 -0.01 8.28 3.17
CA GLY A 159 0.92 9.35 3.50
C GLY A 159 1.99 8.95 4.51
N GLU A 160 3.06 9.74 4.56
CA GLU A 160 4.12 9.62 5.56
C GLU A 160 3.55 9.72 6.98
N GLY A 161 4.05 8.88 7.89
CA GLY A 161 3.56 8.75 9.26
C GLY A 161 2.44 7.73 9.43
N ALA A 162 1.83 7.24 8.34
CA ALA A 162 0.78 6.23 8.42
C ALA A 162 1.31 4.84 8.81
N ASN A 163 2.52 4.49 8.39
CA ASN A 163 3.16 3.23 8.74
C ASN A 163 4.66 3.45 8.97
N PRO A 164 5.15 3.40 10.22
CA PRO A 164 6.55 3.73 10.50
C PRO A 164 7.54 2.78 9.83
N ILE A 165 7.19 1.49 9.65
CA ILE A 165 8.05 0.54 8.93
C ILE A 165 8.03 0.81 7.43
N GLY A 166 6.88 1.18 6.88
CA GLY A 166 6.78 1.62 5.48
C GLY A 166 7.61 2.87 5.21
N ASP A 167 7.61 3.83 6.13
CA ASP A 167 8.39 5.06 6.06
C ASP A 167 9.90 4.78 6.17
N MET A 168 10.30 3.88 7.08
CA MET A 168 11.68 3.41 7.19
C MET A 168 12.14 2.70 5.91
N ALA A 169 11.29 1.85 5.32
CA ALA A 169 11.58 1.18 4.06
C ALA A 169 11.74 2.18 2.90
N LEU A 170 10.86 3.19 2.81
CA LEU A 170 10.96 4.27 1.82
C LEU A 170 12.28 5.05 1.99
N SER A 171 12.66 5.36 3.24
CA SER A 171 13.93 6.03 3.54
C SER A 171 15.14 5.19 3.12
N ALA A 172 15.12 3.88 3.39
CA ALA A 172 16.21 2.96 3.04
C ALA A 172 16.44 2.87 1.53
N ILE A 173 15.36 2.87 0.74
CA ILE A 173 15.45 2.78 -0.73
C ILE A 173 15.64 4.13 -1.43
N LYS A 174 15.68 5.25 -0.71
CA LYS A 174 15.64 6.61 -1.29
C LYS A 174 16.68 6.88 -2.39
N HIS A 175 17.84 6.22 -2.29
CA HIS A 175 18.91 6.32 -3.28
C HIS A 175 18.59 5.59 -4.60
N GLU A 176 17.79 4.53 -4.56
CA GLU A 176 17.33 3.77 -5.73
C GLU A 176 15.98 4.28 -6.26
N PHE A 177 15.07 4.63 -5.35
CA PHE A 177 13.72 5.08 -5.66
C PHE A 177 13.27 6.21 -4.72
N ASP A 178 12.77 7.30 -5.30
CA ASP A 178 12.13 8.39 -4.57
C ASP A 178 10.85 8.79 -5.33
N PRO A 179 9.66 8.77 -4.71
CA PRO A 179 8.41 9.13 -5.40
C PRO A 179 8.42 10.57 -5.95
N ALA A 180 9.26 11.46 -5.40
CA ALA A 180 9.43 12.84 -5.86
C ALA A 180 10.38 12.98 -7.07
N VAL A 181 11.09 11.92 -7.45
CA VAL A 181 12.03 11.93 -8.60
C VAL A 181 11.61 10.85 -9.59
N CYS A 182 11.14 11.25 -10.77
CA CYS A 182 10.73 10.29 -11.79
C CYS A 182 11.90 9.40 -12.24
N ARG A 183 11.75 8.09 -12.05
CA ARG A 183 12.63 7.05 -12.59
C ARG A 183 11.89 6.03 -13.45
N CYS A 184 10.60 6.26 -13.73
CA CYS A 184 9.79 5.36 -14.52
C CYS A 184 10.45 5.12 -15.89
N ALA A 185 10.59 3.85 -16.27
CA ALA A 185 11.03 3.51 -17.61
C ALA A 185 10.16 4.22 -18.66
N VAL A 186 10.81 4.77 -19.69
CA VAL A 186 10.11 5.31 -20.85
C VAL A 186 9.55 4.11 -21.61
N GLU A 187 8.23 4.01 -21.69
CA GLU A 187 7.59 3.05 -22.58
C GLU A 187 7.87 3.54 -24.01
N ASN A 188 8.60 2.75 -24.81
CA ASN A 188 8.57 2.94 -26.25
C ASN A 188 7.16 2.52 -26.69
N GLU A 189 6.39 3.47 -27.20
CA GLU A 189 5.16 3.15 -27.93
C GLU A 189 5.59 2.41 -29.21
N GLU A 190 5.45 1.08 -29.22
CA GLU A 190 5.40 0.29 -30.46
C GLU A 190 3.99 0.30 -31.04
#